data_AF-B8KWX3-F1
#
_entry.id   AF-B8KWX3-F1
#
_cell.length_a   1.000
_cell.length_b   1.000
_cell.length_c   1.000
_cell.angle_alpha   90.00
_cell.angle_beta   90.00
_cell.angle_gamma   90.00
#
_symmetry.space_group_name_H-M   'P 1'
#
loop_
_entity.id
_entity.type
_entity.pdbx_description
1 polymer ?
#
loop_
_entity_poly.entity_id
_entity_poly.type
_entity_poly.pdbx_seq_one_letter_code
_entity_poly.pdbx_strand_id
1 'polypeptide(L)'
;MLSILCCFYYVFFVVNWQTIGVKDGKSPIRVVFLQKNPKNSDGQSSMAYDINLLEDINQSLPGLNKSEVKVAQAILSDPDAATRMSIASLASRAGVSEPSVNRFCKRFGASGFPDFKLRLATSMVSGVRYISRAVEFSDDIDTYPGKLFDNAISALVAAKEQLPTGDIARAVDFLAQARRIHFFGLGTSAAVTKDAEHKFFRFNVPVTNHQDPLMQRMLAAAGSVGDVFFIISHTGRTRALVEVAELARQTEATVVSLTAPQSPLAQESDCAITLTIGENTEEYLPMTSRLVQLAVIDVLATGVTLRRGERFLPHLARIKDSLKATRLKPGYAESTE
;
A
#
# COMPACT_ATOMS: atom_id res chain seq x y z
N MET A 1 36.95 -4.92 -24.86
CA MET A 1 36.18 -3.87 -24.15
C MET A 1 34.80 -3.72 -24.80
N LEU A 2 33.96 -4.76 -24.72
CA LEU A 2 32.50 -4.73 -25.01
C LEU A 2 31.89 -6.12 -24.71
N SER A 3 31.99 -6.63 -23.47
CA SER A 3 31.35 -7.93 -23.11
C SER A 3 30.97 -8.07 -21.63
N ILE A 4 30.79 -6.98 -20.88
CA ILE A 4 30.49 -7.04 -19.43
C ILE A 4 29.09 -6.50 -19.07
N LEU A 5 28.31 -6.02 -20.04
CA LEU A 5 26.99 -5.41 -19.76
C LEU A 5 25.77 -6.35 -19.92
N CYS A 6 25.94 -7.67 -19.78
CA CYS A 6 24.83 -8.64 -19.92
C CYS A 6 24.41 -9.35 -18.62
N CYS A 7 24.94 -8.95 -17.46
CA CYS A 7 24.63 -9.58 -16.16
C CYS A 7 23.51 -8.91 -15.34
N PHE A 8 22.75 -7.96 -15.89
CA PHE A 8 21.73 -7.22 -15.13
C PHE A 8 20.29 -7.73 -15.25
N TYR A 9 20.05 -8.87 -15.90
CA TYR A 9 18.71 -9.43 -16.06
C TYR A 9 18.70 -10.93 -15.81
N TYR A 10 18.85 -11.39 -14.56
CA TYR A 10 18.52 -12.78 -14.20
C TYR A 10 18.28 -12.97 -12.69
N VAL A 11 17.51 -12.09 -12.06
CA VAL A 11 16.90 -12.39 -10.77
C VAL A 11 15.47 -11.86 -10.80
N PHE A 12 14.50 -12.76 -10.57
CA PHE A 12 13.04 -12.60 -10.61
C PHE A 12 12.33 -12.90 -11.94
N PHE A 13 11.23 -13.64 -11.80
CA PHE A 13 10.34 -14.25 -12.80
C PHE A 13 10.82 -15.51 -13.54
N VAL A 14 10.31 -16.66 -13.09
CA VAL A 14 10.08 -17.84 -13.95
C VAL A 14 8.57 -17.94 -14.14
N VAL A 15 8.07 -17.35 -15.23
CA VAL A 15 6.82 -17.78 -15.88
C VAL A 15 7.23 -18.25 -17.27
N ASN A 16 6.80 -19.46 -17.59
CA ASN A 16 7.22 -20.26 -18.73
C ASN A 16 6.64 -19.66 -20.03
N TRP A 17 7.49 -19.27 -20.99
CA TRP A 17 7.05 -19.00 -22.38
C TRP A 17 7.90 -19.85 -23.32
N GLN A 18 7.29 -20.90 -23.88
CA GLN A 18 7.85 -21.70 -24.96
C GLN A 18 7.89 -20.88 -26.25
N THR A 19 9.11 -20.68 -26.75
CA THR A 19 9.55 -20.64 -28.15
C THR A 19 8.49 -20.54 -29.26
N ILE A 20 8.44 -19.39 -29.93
CA ILE A 20 8.26 -19.33 -31.39
C ILE A 20 9.57 -18.77 -31.95
N GLY A 21 10.30 -19.61 -32.68
CA GLY A 21 11.55 -19.24 -33.32
C GLY A 21 11.29 -18.46 -34.60
N VAL A 22 12.09 -17.42 -34.83
CA VAL A 22 12.37 -16.89 -36.18
C VAL A 22 13.85 -16.55 -36.24
N LYS A 23 14.54 -17.23 -37.17
CA LYS A 23 15.89 -16.93 -37.64
C LYS A 23 15.84 -15.68 -38.52
N ASP A 24 17.02 -15.08 -38.68
CA ASP A 24 17.40 -14.02 -39.62
C ASP A 24 17.34 -12.59 -39.10
N GLY A 25 18.54 -12.01 -39.03
CA GLY A 25 18.80 -10.66 -38.57
C GLY A 25 18.13 -9.63 -39.45
N LYS A 26 17.33 -8.78 -38.79
CA LYS A 26 17.04 -7.37 -39.12
C LYS A 26 16.20 -6.80 -37.97
N SER A 27 16.82 -6.03 -37.08
CA SER A 27 16.10 -4.99 -36.35
C SER A 27 15.75 -3.89 -37.35
N PRO A 28 14.51 -3.40 -37.38
CA PRO A 28 14.19 -2.27 -36.52
C PRO A 28 12.75 -2.28 -35.99
N ILE A 29 12.57 -2.21 -34.67
CA ILE A 29 11.30 -1.75 -34.11
C ILE A 29 11.27 -0.24 -34.25
N ARG A 30 10.57 0.22 -35.28
CA ARG A 30 10.14 1.61 -35.47
C ARG A 30 9.01 1.85 -34.45
N VAL A 31 9.23 2.70 -33.46
CA VAL A 31 8.16 3.20 -32.58
C VAL A 31 7.25 4.09 -33.43
N VAL A 32 6.13 3.54 -33.89
CA VAL A 32 5.09 4.30 -34.58
C VAL A 32 4.19 4.91 -33.51
N PHE A 33 4.32 6.23 -33.33
CA PHE A 33 3.30 7.04 -32.65
C PHE A 33 2.02 6.99 -33.51
N LEU A 34 1.03 6.20 -33.09
CA LEU A 34 -0.32 6.32 -33.62
C LEU A 34 -1.04 7.46 -32.88
N GLN A 35 -0.83 8.69 -33.36
CA GLN A 35 -1.85 9.72 -33.24
C GLN A 35 -3.01 9.34 -34.17
N LYS A 36 -4.11 8.85 -33.61
CA LYS A 36 -5.39 8.81 -34.32
C LYS A 36 -6.42 9.58 -33.52
N ASN A 37 -6.65 10.82 -33.95
CA ASN A 37 -7.81 11.63 -33.61
C ASN A 37 -9.08 10.98 -34.19
N PRO A 38 -10.17 10.88 -33.43
CA PRO A 38 -11.52 10.92 -33.99
C PRO A 38 -12.17 12.26 -33.61
N LYS A 39 -12.53 13.05 -34.64
CA LYS A 39 -13.43 14.20 -34.48
C LYS A 39 -14.89 13.72 -34.44
N ASN A 40 -15.57 14.14 -33.37
CA ASN A 40 -16.99 14.45 -33.15
C ASN A 40 -18.10 13.51 -33.65
N SER A 41 -18.95 13.07 -32.70
CA SER A 41 -20.35 13.55 -32.66
C SER A 41 -20.94 13.44 -31.24
N ASP A 42 -21.50 14.56 -30.82
CA ASP A 42 -22.36 14.92 -29.69
C ASP A 42 -22.91 13.82 -28.75
N GLY A 43 -22.70 14.05 -27.45
CA GLY A 43 -23.32 13.29 -26.36
C GLY A 43 -22.53 13.38 -25.05
N GLN A 44 -22.27 14.60 -24.55
CA GLN A 44 -21.69 14.76 -23.21
C GLN A 44 -22.68 14.28 -22.15
N SER A 45 -22.44 13.08 -21.61
CA SER A 45 -22.86 12.74 -20.24
C SER A 45 -21.59 12.41 -19.47
N SER A 46 -21.22 13.31 -18.57
CA SER A 46 -20.12 13.16 -17.63
C SER A 46 -20.41 11.97 -16.70
N MET A 47 -19.75 10.84 -16.92
CA MET A 47 -19.61 9.82 -15.87
C MET A 47 -18.68 10.40 -14.80
N ALA A 48 -19.27 11.12 -13.84
CA ALA A 48 -18.63 11.35 -12.56
C ALA A 48 -18.47 9.98 -11.89
N TYR A 49 -17.23 9.61 -11.58
CA TYR A 49 -16.95 8.54 -10.62
C TYR A 49 -17.80 8.80 -9.39
N ASP A 50 -18.71 7.88 -9.02
CA ASP A 50 -19.51 7.99 -7.80
C ASP A 50 -18.57 7.78 -6.59
N ILE A 51 -17.92 8.87 -6.20
CA ILE A 51 -17.19 8.96 -4.94
C ILE A 51 -18.21 8.77 -3.82
N ASN A 52 -17.87 7.94 -2.82
CA ASN A 52 -18.64 7.83 -1.59
C ASN A 52 -18.83 9.24 -0.98
N LEU A 53 -20.07 9.74 -1.02
CA LEU A 53 -20.42 11.11 -0.66
C LEU A 53 -19.95 11.50 0.75
N LEU A 54 -19.93 10.54 1.71
CA LEU A 54 -19.43 10.81 3.05
C LEU A 54 -17.93 11.07 3.08
N GLU A 55 -17.18 10.32 2.28
CA GLU A 55 -15.73 10.47 2.18
C GLU A 55 -15.36 11.76 1.46
N ASP A 56 -16.06 12.12 0.38
CA ASP A 56 -15.88 13.39 -0.33
C ASP A 56 -16.11 14.59 0.60
N ILE A 57 -17.18 14.54 1.40
CA ILE A 57 -17.47 15.57 2.40
C ILE A 57 -16.32 15.67 3.42
N ASN A 58 -15.80 14.54 3.91
CA ASN A 58 -14.75 14.51 4.91
C ASN A 58 -13.41 15.04 4.36
N GLN A 59 -13.01 14.62 3.15
CA GLN A 59 -11.79 15.09 2.49
C GLN A 59 -11.87 16.57 2.11
N SER A 60 -13.07 17.06 1.77
CA SER A 60 -13.30 18.46 1.41
C SER A 60 -13.33 19.41 2.61
N LEU A 61 -13.42 18.92 3.85
CA LEU A 61 -13.54 19.73 5.07
C LEU A 61 -12.57 20.93 5.15
N PRO A 62 -11.25 20.79 4.83
CA PRO A 62 -10.31 21.90 4.90
C PRO A 62 -10.62 23.06 3.93
N GLY A 63 -11.37 22.79 2.85
CA GLY A 63 -11.71 23.77 1.81
C GLY A 63 -13.13 24.32 1.89
N LEU A 64 -13.91 23.96 2.91
CA LEU A 64 -15.30 24.41 3.08
C LEU A 64 -15.37 25.75 3.81
N ASN A 65 -16.38 26.57 3.46
CA ASN A 65 -16.66 27.80 4.21
C ASN A 65 -17.35 27.50 5.57
N LYS A 66 -17.43 28.50 6.45
CA LYS A 66 -17.97 28.32 7.82
C LYS A 66 -19.36 27.69 7.87
N SER A 67 -20.26 28.04 6.95
CA SER A 67 -21.62 27.49 6.91
C SER A 67 -21.63 26.07 6.34
N GLU A 68 -20.79 25.78 5.36
CA GLU A 68 -20.63 24.44 4.78
C GLU A 68 -19.98 23.47 5.77
N VAL A 69 -18.98 23.90 6.55
CA VAL A 69 -18.36 23.11 7.61
C VAL A 69 -19.40 22.68 8.65
N LYS A 70 -20.29 23.59 9.06
CA LYS A 70 -21.37 23.28 10.01
C LYS A 70 -22.32 22.21 9.48
N VAL A 71 -22.70 22.31 8.20
CA VAL A 71 -23.57 21.31 7.54
C VAL A 71 -22.84 19.98 7.41
N ALA A 72 -21.58 19.98 6.98
CA ALA A 72 -20.75 18.79 6.90
C ALA A 72 -20.62 18.09 8.25
N GLN A 73 -20.32 18.81 9.32
CA GLN A 73 -20.22 18.26 10.67
C GLN A 73 -21.55 17.69 11.18
N ALA A 74 -22.67 18.36 10.92
CA ALA A 74 -23.99 17.86 11.28
C ALA A 74 -24.33 16.54 10.55
N ILE A 75 -23.90 16.38 9.30
CA ILE A 75 -24.07 15.14 8.52
C ILE A 75 -23.10 14.06 9.00
N LEU A 76 -21.80 14.38 9.11
CA LEU A 76 -20.76 13.41 9.49
C LEU A 76 -20.92 12.89 10.92
N SER A 77 -21.50 13.68 11.83
CA SER A 77 -21.76 13.25 13.21
C SER A 77 -22.82 12.15 13.31
N ASP A 78 -23.78 12.10 12.38
CA ASP A 78 -24.85 11.10 12.35
C ASP A 78 -25.46 11.01 10.93
N PRO A 79 -24.78 10.30 10.01
CA PRO A 79 -25.20 10.20 8.61
C PRO A 79 -26.59 9.55 8.45
N ASP A 80 -26.88 8.58 9.30
CA ASP A 80 -28.12 7.81 9.28
C ASP A 80 -29.31 8.71 9.64
N ALA A 81 -29.22 9.50 10.72
CA ALA A 81 -30.26 10.47 11.03
C ALA A 81 -30.37 11.57 9.96
N ALA A 82 -29.26 12.02 9.38
CA ALA A 82 -29.29 13.03 8.32
C ALA A 82 -30.09 12.58 7.08
N THR A 83 -30.09 11.29 6.73
CA THR A 83 -30.95 10.77 5.64
C THR A 83 -32.45 10.77 5.95
N ARG A 84 -32.81 10.76 7.24
CA ARG A 84 -34.21 10.81 7.68
C ARG A 84 -34.71 12.22 7.95
N MET A 85 -33.82 13.20 8.08
CA MET A 85 -34.18 14.59 8.35
C MET A 85 -34.83 15.28 7.14
N SER A 86 -35.67 16.28 7.45
CA SER A 86 -36.05 17.32 6.50
C SER A 86 -34.92 18.35 6.35
N ILE A 87 -34.96 19.15 5.28
CA ILE A 87 -33.95 20.21 5.08
C ILE A 87 -33.99 21.24 6.21
N ALA A 88 -35.19 21.57 6.72
CA ALA A 88 -35.39 22.46 7.85
C ALA A 88 -34.78 21.90 9.15
N SER A 89 -34.98 20.61 9.41
CA SER A 89 -34.42 19.94 10.59
C SER A 89 -32.90 19.89 10.54
N LEU A 90 -32.32 19.60 9.37
CA LEU A 90 -30.86 19.59 9.19
C LEU A 90 -30.28 21.00 9.29
N ALA A 91 -30.93 22.00 8.72
CA ALA A 91 -30.53 23.41 8.81
C ALA A 91 -30.52 23.89 10.28
N SER A 92 -31.57 23.54 11.03
CA SER A 92 -31.68 23.82 12.46
C SER A 92 -30.56 23.14 13.25
N ARG A 93 -30.32 21.83 13.03
CA ARG A 93 -29.25 21.07 13.69
C ARG A 93 -27.86 21.63 13.39
N ALA A 94 -27.61 22.06 12.16
CA ALA A 94 -26.36 22.66 11.74
C ALA A 94 -26.22 24.15 12.14
N GLY A 95 -27.29 24.80 12.62
CA GLY A 95 -27.29 26.23 12.94
C GLY A 95 -27.06 27.12 11.71
N VAL A 96 -27.70 26.76 10.58
CA VAL A 96 -27.66 27.50 9.31
C VAL A 96 -29.07 27.64 8.71
N SER A 97 -29.20 28.38 7.61
CA SER A 97 -30.46 28.49 6.86
C SER A 97 -30.63 27.38 5.83
N GLU A 98 -31.88 27.02 5.49
CA GLU A 98 -32.17 26.00 4.46
C GLU A 98 -31.51 26.28 3.09
N PRO A 99 -31.44 27.53 2.58
CA PRO A 99 -30.68 27.81 1.36
C PRO A 99 -29.19 27.49 1.47
N SER A 100 -28.61 27.56 2.67
CA SER A 100 -27.21 27.20 2.91
C SER A 100 -27.00 25.69 2.81
N VAL A 101 -27.94 24.89 3.32
CA VAL A 101 -27.95 23.43 3.14
C VAL A 101 -28.11 23.08 1.66
N ASN A 102 -29.01 23.75 0.94
CA ASN A 102 -29.20 23.45 -0.49
C ASN A 102 -27.97 23.83 -1.34
N ARG A 103 -27.28 24.94 -1.01
CA ARG A 103 -25.99 25.28 -1.65
C ARG A 103 -24.91 24.24 -1.37
N PHE A 104 -24.85 23.75 -0.13
CA PHE A 104 -23.96 22.64 0.23
C PHE A 104 -24.24 21.40 -0.61
N CYS A 105 -25.50 20.96 -0.72
CA CYS A 105 -25.85 19.80 -1.55
C CYS A 105 -25.42 19.96 -3.02
N LYS A 106 -25.62 21.16 -3.60
CA LYS A 106 -25.20 21.46 -4.98
C LYS A 106 -23.69 21.46 -5.17
N ARG A 107 -22.92 21.88 -4.15
CA ARG A 107 -21.45 21.81 -4.19
C ARG A 107 -20.95 20.38 -4.36
N PHE A 108 -21.62 19.42 -3.72
CA PHE A 108 -21.33 17.99 -3.85
C PHE A 108 -22.09 17.31 -5.00
N GLY A 109 -22.44 18.08 -6.04
CA GLY A 109 -22.99 17.57 -7.29
C GLY A 109 -24.43 17.05 -7.23
N ALA A 110 -25.16 17.27 -6.13
CA ALA A 110 -26.57 16.89 -6.05
C ALA A 110 -27.47 17.98 -6.66
N SER A 111 -28.53 17.56 -7.34
CA SER A 111 -29.54 18.45 -7.91
C SER A 111 -30.36 19.20 -6.84
N GLY A 112 -30.41 18.66 -5.62
CA GLY A 112 -31.02 19.25 -4.44
C GLY A 112 -30.95 18.33 -3.22
N PHE A 113 -31.60 18.73 -2.12
CA PHE A 113 -31.56 17.96 -0.87
C PHE A 113 -32.13 16.53 -0.97
N PRO A 114 -33.24 16.24 -1.67
CA PRO A 114 -33.73 14.87 -1.81
C PRO A 114 -32.74 13.93 -2.53
N ASP A 115 -32.14 14.39 -3.63
CA ASP A 115 -31.10 13.67 -4.37
C ASP A 115 -29.85 13.47 -3.52
N PHE A 116 -29.44 14.50 -2.79
CA PHE A 116 -28.35 14.40 -1.82
C PHE A 116 -28.61 13.33 -0.75
N LYS A 117 -29.83 13.22 -0.21
CA LYS A 117 -30.19 12.18 0.76
C LYS A 117 -30.16 10.78 0.16
N LEU A 118 -30.56 10.63 -1.10
CA LEU A 118 -30.50 9.36 -1.80
C LEU A 118 -29.04 8.92 -1.99
N ARG A 119 -28.17 9.83 -2.46
CA ARG A 119 -26.73 9.58 -2.56
C ARG A 119 -26.09 9.29 -1.20
N LEU A 120 -26.49 10.01 -0.15
CA LEU A 120 -26.03 9.77 1.22
C LEU A 120 -26.47 8.38 1.73
N ALA A 121 -27.70 7.97 1.44
CA ALA A 121 -28.22 6.64 1.78
C ALA A 121 -27.48 5.52 1.03
N THR A 122 -27.25 5.69 -0.27
CA THR A 122 -26.46 4.75 -1.09
C THR A 122 -25.04 4.63 -0.54
N SER A 123 -24.42 5.75 -0.18
CA SER A 123 -23.10 5.75 0.46
C SER A 123 -23.09 4.89 1.72
N MET A 124 -24.17 4.79 2.50
CA MET A 124 -24.25 4.00 3.75
C MET A 124 -24.52 2.49 3.57
N VAL A 125 -24.88 2.01 2.37
CA VAL A 125 -25.16 0.58 2.14
C VAL A 125 -23.87 -0.24 2.32
N SER A 126 -23.92 -1.19 3.25
CA SER A 126 -22.76 -1.68 4.00
C SER A 126 -22.02 -2.87 3.37
N GLY A 127 -22.44 -3.36 2.21
CA GLY A 127 -22.08 -4.71 1.83
C GLY A 127 -20.82 -4.90 0.97
N VAL A 128 -20.40 -3.90 0.16
CA VAL A 128 -19.09 -3.95 -0.59
C VAL A 128 -17.94 -3.38 0.23
N ARG A 129 -18.28 -2.72 1.34
CA ARG A 129 -17.34 -1.97 2.18
C ARG A 129 -16.21 -2.83 2.77
N TYR A 130 -16.36 -4.16 2.82
CA TYR A 130 -15.35 -5.04 3.39
C TYR A 130 -14.29 -5.52 2.38
N ILE A 131 -14.49 -5.34 1.07
CA ILE A 131 -13.62 -5.93 0.04
C ILE A 131 -12.68 -4.87 -0.54
N SER A 132 -13.21 -3.86 -1.24
CA SER A 132 -12.41 -2.78 -1.84
C SER A 132 -13.29 -1.61 -2.23
N ARG A 133 -12.73 -0.40 -2.19
CA ARG A 133 -13.34 0.78 -2.82
C ARG A 133 -13.38 0.67 -4.35
N ALA A 134 -12.54 -0.17 -4.94
CA ALA A 134 -12.41 -0.29 -6.39
C ALA A 134 -13.49 -1.18 -7.04
N VAL A 135 -14.36 -1.83 -6.25
CA VAL A 135 -15.34 -2.81 -6.75
C VAL A 135 -16.73 -2.41 -6.30
N GLU A 136 -17.73 -2.69 -7.12
CA GLU A 136 -19.14 -2.47 -6.86
C GLU A 136 -19.90 -3.81 -6.73
N PHE A 137 -21.08 -3.78 -6.11
CA PHE A 137 -21.89 -4.99 -5.93
C PHE A 137 -22.37 -5.63 -7.23
N SER A 138 -22.52 -4.81 -8.27
CA SER A 138 -22.94 -5.23 -9.60
C SER A 138 -21.79 -5.78 -10.44
N ASP A 139 -20.54 -5.72 -9.97
CA ASP A 139 -19.41 -6.23 -10.73
C ASP A 139 -19.41 -7.76 -10.78
N ASP A 140 -19.16 -8.29 -11.97
CA ASP A 140 -19.02 -9.72 -12.24
C ASP A 140 -17.56 -10.15 -12.35
N ILE A 141 -17.35 -11.46 -12.53
CA ILE A 141 -16.04 -12.09 -12.66
C ILE A 141 -15.22 -11.54 -13.84
N ASP A 142 -15.86 -11.01 -14.87
CA ASP A 142 -15.17 -10.44 -16.03
C ASP A 142 -14.72 -8.99 -15.77
N THR A 143 -15.26 -8.34 -14.75
CA THR A 143 -15.04 -6.92 -14.45
C THR A 143 -14.16 -6.69 -13.21
N TYR A 144 -14.52 -7.26 -12.05
CA TYR A 144 -13.85 -6.91 -10.80
C TYR A 144 -12.36 -7.30 -10.76
N PRO A 145 -11.87 -8.39 -11.41
CA PRO A 145 -10.44 -8.69 -11.40
C PRO A 145 -9.63 -7.57 -12.03
N GLY A 146 -10.06 -7.06 -13.20
CA GLY A 146 -9.41 -5.92 -13.87
C GLY A 146 -9.34 -4.69 -12.97
N LYS A 147 -10.47 -4.32 -12.35
CA LYS A 147 -10.54 -3.21 -11.40
C LYS A 147 -9.59 -3.36 -10.21
N LEU A 148 -9.47 -4.57 -9.63
CA LEU A 148 -8.55 -4.84 -8.53
C LEU A 148 -7.07 -4.74 -8.95
N PHE A 149 -6.73 -5.24 -10.14
CA PHE A 149 -5.37 -5.10 -10.69
C PHE A 149 -5.04 -3.64 -10.97
N ASP A 150 -5.95 -2.90 -11.62
CA ASP A 150 -5.77 -1.48 -11.90
C ASP A 150 -5.58 -0.68 -10.61
N ASN A 151 -6.40 -0.94 -9.58
CA ASN A 151 -6.25 -0.30 -8.27
C ASN A 151 -4.89 -0.61 -7.62
N ALA A 152 -4.43 -1.86 -7.68
CA ALA A 152 -3.11 -2.23 -7.18
C ALA A 152 -1.97 -1.55 -7.96
N ILE A 153 -2.08 -1.49 -9.28
CA ILE A 153 -1.10 -0.80 -10.15
C ILE A 153 -1.07 0.69 -9.83
N SER A 154 -2.22 1.34 -9.75
CA SER A 154 -2.32 2.76 -9.38
C SER A 154 -1.68 3.04 -8.03
N ALA A 155 -1.93 2.20 -7.01
CA ALA A 155 -1.30 2.34 -5.70
C ALA A 155 0.23 2.19 -5.76
N LEU A 156 0.75 1.23 -6.53
CA LEU A 156 2.18 1.04 -6.71
C LEU A 156 2.85 2.21 -7.46
N VAL A 157 2.20 2.74 -8.50
CA VAL A 157 2.67 3.92 -9.25
C VAL A 157 2.71 5.13 -8.32
N ALA A 158 1.63 5.41 -7.60
CA ALA A 158 1.57 6.53 -6.66
C ALA A 158 2.62 6.40 -5.55
N ALA A 159 2.86 5.19 -5.02
CA ALA A 159 3.88 4.97 -4.02
C ALA A 159 5.30 5.18 -4.57
N LYS A 160 5.58 4.70 -5.79
CA LYS A 160 6.87 4.89 -6.46
C LYS A 160 7.26 6.37 -6.57
N GLU A 161 6.30 7.23 -6.87
CA GLU A 161 6.52 8.68 -7.00
C GLU A 161 6.81 9.37 -5.66
N GLN A 162 6.42 8.74 -4.55
CA GLN A 162 6.56 9.26 -3.19
C GLN A 162 7.73 8.66 -2.40
N LEU A 163 8.49 7.72 -2.99
CA LEU A 163 9.53 6.99 -2.25
C LEU A 163 10.57 7.94 -1.65
N PRO A 164 10.74 7.97 -0.31
CA PRO A 164 11.74 8.82 0.34
C PRO A 164 13.13 8.18 0.20
N THR A 165 13.79 8.40 -0.94
CA THR A 165 15.05 7.72 -1.28
C THR A 165 16.17 7.94 -0.26
N GLY A 166 16.18 9.10 0.42
CA GLY A 166 17.11 9.39 1.51
C GLY A 166 16.93 8.47 2.72
N ASP A 167 15.69 8.30 3.18
CA ASP A 167 15.38 7.41 4.30
C ASP A 167 15.54 5.94 3.91
N ILE A 168 15.22 5.58 2.67
CA ILE A 168 15.50 4.24 2.14
C ILE A 168 17.01 3.96 2.20
N ALA A 169 17.86 4.89 1.77
CA ALA A 169 19.31 4.72 1.83
C ALA A 169 19.82 4.55 3.28
N ARG A 170 19.30 5.35 4.22
CA ARG A 170 19.61 5.22 5.65
C ARG A 170 19.16 3.88 6.23
N ALA A 171 17.94 3.44 5.92
CA ALA A 171 17.43 2.15 6.35
C ALA A 171 18.26 0.99 5.79
N VAL A 172 18.66 1.06 4.52
CA VAL A 172 19.58 0.08 3.90
C VAL A 172 20.91 0.03 4.65
N ASP A 173 21.44 1.17 5.08
CA ASP A 173 22.69 1.23 5.86
C ASP A 173 22.55 0.54 7.22
N PHE A 174 21.49 0.85 7.97
CA PHE A 174 21.21 0.17 9.24
C PHE A 174 21.06 -1.34 9.05
N LEU A 175 20.27 -1.78 8.06
CA LEU A 175 20.02 -3.19 7.78
C LEU A 175 21.29 -3.91 7.29
N ALA A 176 22.14 -3.26 6.51
CA ALA A 176 23.37 -3.86 6.00
C ALA A 176 24.39 -4.09 7.12
N GLN A 177 24.44 -3.22 8.12
CA GLN A 177 25.36 -3.24 9.26
C GLN A 177 24.81 -3.98 10.49
N ALA A 178 23.53 -4.35 10.48
CA ALA A 178 22.85 -5.01 11.58
C ALA A 178 23.55 -6.32 12.01
N ARG A 179 23.65 -6.51 13.33
CA ARG A 179 24.05 -7.77 13.96
C ARG A 179 22.88 -8.72 14.13
N ARG A 180 21.66 -8.18 14.23
CA ARG A 180 20.39 -8.91 14.28
C ARG A 180 19.28 -8.01 13.78
N ILE A 181 18.27 -8.59 13.13
CA ILE A 181 17.10 -7.86 12.65
C ILE A 181 15.83 -8.49 13.23
N HIS A 182 14.97 -7.66 13.79
CA HIS A 182 13.63 -8.01 14.24
C HIS A 182 12.60 -7.33 13.36
N PHE A 183 11.82 -8.10 12.58
CA PHE A 183 10.70 -7.56 11.83
C PHE A 183 9.41 -7.71 12.64
N PHE A 184 8.77 -6.59 12.97
CA PHE A 184 7.54 -6.58 13.77
C PHE A 184 6.40 -5.89 13.04
N GLY A 185 5.22 -6.48 13.15
CA GLY A 185 4.00 -6.04 12.48
C GLY A 185 2.84 -6.89 12.96
N LEU A 186 1.63 -6.32 12.96
CA LEU A 186 0.41 -6.98 13.39
C LEU A 186 -0.64 -6.93 12.26
N GLY A 187 -1.60 -7.86 12.30
CA GLY A 187 -2.65 -7.96 11.27
C GLY A 187 -2.06 -8.16 9.87
N THR A 188 -2.55 -7.40 8.88
CA THR A 188 -2.10 -7.50 7.49
C THR A 188 -0.59 -7.21 7.32
N SER A 189 -0.03 -6.29 8.11
CA SER A 189 1.41 -6.00 8.09
C SER A 189 2.25 -7.21 8.52
N ALA A 190 1.69 -8.13 9.31
CA ALA A 190 2.40 -9.31 9.77
C ALA A 190 2.74 -10.31 8.65
N ALA A 191 1.97 -10.29 7.55
CA ALA A 191 2.32 -11.05 6.35
C ALA A 191 3.55 -10.45 5.65
N VAL A 192 3.67 -9.13 5.64
CA VAL A 192 4.82 -8.42 5.06
C VAL A 192 6.08 -8.65 5.89
N THR A 193 5.98 -8.64 7.21
CA THR A 193 7.14 -8.93 8.08
C THR A 193 7.62 -10.37 7.94
N LYS A 194 6.70 -11.32 7.70
CA LYS A 194 7.07 -12.71 7.40
C LYS A 194 7.79 -12.84 6.06
N ASP A 195 7.34 -12.11 5.04
CA ASP A 195 8.05 -12.02 3.76
C ASP A 195 9.43 -11.37 3.91
N ALA A 196 9.54 -10.32 4.73
CA ALA A 196 10.82 -9.69 5.05
C ALA A 196 11.77 -10.66 5.76
N GLU A 197 11.32 -11.41 6.77
CA GLU A 197 12.10 -12.49 7.38
C GLU A 197 12.55 -13.51 6.33
N HIS A 198 11.63 -13.94 5.47
CA HIS A 198 11.93 -14.88 4.40
C HIS A 198 12.94 -14.31 3.41
N LYS A 199 13.04 -13.01 3.19
CA LYS A 199 14.06 -12.41 2.30
C LYS A 199 15.39 -12.19 3.00
N PHE A 200 15.36 -11.61 4.19
CA PHE A 200 16.55 -11.11 4.88
C PHE A 200 17.40 -12.17 5.56
N PHE A 201 16.88 -13.38 5.85
CA PHE A 201 17.70 -14.47 6.38
C PHE A 201 18.90 -14.82 5.46
N ARG A 202 18.80 -14.50 4.16
CA ARG A 202 19.85 -14.71 3.17
C ARG A 202 21.05 -13.78 3.33
N PHE A 203 20.97 -12.78 4.21
CA PHE A 203 22.05 -11.83 4.46
C PHE A 203 23.04 -12.26 5.55
N ASN A 204 23.04 -13.53 5.97
CA ASN A 204 23.95 -14.03 7.02
C ASN A 204 23.87 -13.23 8.34
N VAL A 205 22.68 -12.70 8.63
CA VAL A 205 22.34 -11.98 9.86
C VAL A 205 21.16 -12.73 10.47
N PRO A 206 21.14 -12.98 11.79
CA PRO A 206 19.96 -13.52 12.45
C PRO A 206 18.76 -12.59 12.24
N VAL A 207 17.70 -13.13 11.65
CA VAL A 207 16.43 -12.43 11.41
C VAL A 207 15.32 -13.17 12.13
N THR A 208 14.45 -12.42 12.79
CA THR A 208 13.27 -12.99 13.46
C THR A 208 12.04 -12.14 13.16
N ASN A 209 10.89 -12.81 13.09
CA ASN A 209 9.58 -12.18 13.09
C ASN A 209 8.70 -12.78 14.18
N HIS A 210 8.10 -11.92 15.01
CA HIS A 210 7.17 -12.32 16.07
C HIS A 210 5.86 -11.55 15.90
N GLN A 211 4.73 -12.23 16.13
CA GLN A 211 3.39 -11.63 16.09
C GLN A 211 2.76 -11.47 17.48
N ASP A 212 3.36 -12.10 18.51
CA ASP A 212 2.94 -11.94 19.90
C ASP A 212 3.43 -10.59 20.45
N PRO A 213 2.52 -9.66 20.83
CA PRO A 213 2.90 -8.36 21.35
C PRO A 213 3.73 -8.43 22.64
N LEU A 214 3.51 -9.43 23.50
CA LEU A 214 4.29 -9.58 24.73
C LEU A 214 5.74 -9.95 24.40
N MET A 215 5.93 -10.87 23.45
CA MET A 215 7.27 -11.22 22.97
C MET A 215 7.96 -10.03 22.31
N GLN A 216 7.26 -9.28 21.45
CA GLN A 216 7.82 -8.09 20.82
C GLN A 216 8.32 -7.07 21.86
N ARG A 217 7.53 -6.82 22.93
CA ARG A 217 7.91 -5.94 24.03
C ARG A 217 9.14 -6.45 24.79
N MET A 218 9.18 -7.74 25.13
CA MET A 218 10.32 -8.34 25.83
C MET A 218 11.60 -8.27 24.99
N LEU A 219 11.50 -8.52 23.68
CA LEU A 219 12.63 -8.40 22.76
C LEU A 219 13.12 -6.95 22.62
N ALA A 220 12.19 -5.99 22.49
CA ALA A 220 12.53 -4.56 22.42
C ALA A 220 13.23 -4.08 23.69
N ALA A 221 12.75 -4.47 24.87
CA ALA A 221 13.38 -4.13 26.15
C ALA A 221 14.76 -4.79 26.33
N ALA A 222 15.03 -5.89 25.63
CA ALA A 222 16.31 -6.58 25.62
C ALA A 222 17.23 -6.16 24.44
N GLY A 223 16.88 -5.07 23.74
CA GLY A 223 17.66 -4.57 22.60
C GLY A 223 19.09 -4.20 22.97
N SER A 224 20.01 -4.41 22.03
CA SER A 224 21.44 -4.16 22.20
C SER A 224 22.08 -3.50 20.99
N VAL A 225 23.33 -3.04 21.14
CA VAL A 225 24.09 -2.38 20.07
C VAL A 225 24.14 -3.25 18.81
N GLY A 226 23.66 -2.68 17.70
CA GLY A 226 23.63 -3.33 16.39
C GLY A 226 22.40 -4.19 16.13
N ASP A 227 21.46 -4.28 17.08
CA ASP A 227 20.13 -4.83 16.82
C ASP A 227 19.29 -3.78 16.08
N VAL A 228 18.55 -4.21 15.05
CA VAL A 228 17.63 -3.37 14.29
C VAL A 228 16.20 -3.89 14.45
N PHE A 229 15.33 -3.06 15.01
CA PHE A 229 13.89 -3.29 15.06
C PHE A 229 13.23 -2.61 13.86
N PHE A 230 12.81 -3.40 12.87
CA PHE A 230 12.10 -2.93 11.70
C PHE A 230 10.59 -3.13 11.87
N ILE A 231 9.85 -2.04 12.10
CA ILE A 231 8.44 -2.07 12.48
C ILE A 231 7.55 -1.60 11.33
N ILE A 232 6.59 -2.44 10.92
CA ILE A 232 5.66 -2.16 9.83
C ILE A 232 4.26 -1.92 10.40
N SER A 233 3.75 -0.71 10.26
CA SER A 233 2.37 -0.35 10.61
C SER A 233 1.86 0.66 9.60
N HIS A 234 0.83 0.32 8.83
CA HIS A 234 0.36 1.21 7.76
C HIS A 234 -0.02 2.60 8.27
N THR A 235 -0.86 2.68 9.31
CA THR A 235 -1.28 3.97 9.90
C THR A 235 -0.28 4.50 10.93
N GLY A 236 0.62 3.65 11.44
CA GLY A 236 1.54 4.00 12.52
C GLY A 236 0.88 4.26 13.88
N ARG A 237 -0.38 3.84 14.04
CA ARG A 237 -1.19 4.09 15.26
C ARG A 237 -1.52 2.84 16.06
N THR A 238 -1.03 1.67 15.64
CA THR A 238 -1.21 0.43 16.39
C THR A 238 -0.46 0.54 17.72
N ARG A 239 -1.17 0.81 18.82
CA ARG A 239 -0.58 1.10 20.14
C ARG A 239 0.53 0.13 20.54
N ALA A 240 0.29 -1.18 20.41
CA ALA A 240 1.28 -2.19 20.77
C ALA A 240 2.61 -2.05 20.01
N LEU A 241 2.59 -1.65 18.73
CA LEU A 241 3.80 -1.45 17.94
C LEU A 241 4.50 -0.12 18.28
N VAL A 242 3.74 0.92 18.62
CA VAL A 242 4.29 2.20 19.09
C VAL A 242 5.02 2.00 20.41
N GLU A 243 4.40 1.31 21.37
CA GLU A 243 5.02 0.99 22.66
C GLU A 243 6.29 0.13 22.51
N VAL A 244 6.32 -0.77 21.53
CA VAL A 244 7.51 -1.57 21.20
C VAL A 244 8.64 -0.69 20.66
N ALA A 245 8.32 0.29 19.80
CA ALA A 245 9.30 1.26 19.29
C ALA A 245 9.87 2.13 20.44
N GLU A 246 9.00 2.63 21.31
CA GLU A 246 9.40 3.41 22.50
C GLU A 246 10.34 2.62 23.41
N LEU A 247 10.03 1.34 23.69
CA LEU A 247 10.88 0.47 24.50
C LEU A 247 12.24 0.23 23.84
N ALA A 248 12.26 -0.05 22.54
CA ALA A 248 13.52 -0.26 21.82
C ALA A 248 14.40 0.99 21.82
N ARG A 249 13.81 2.19 21.68
CA ARG A 249 14.53 3.48 21.75
C ARG A 249 15.14 3.79 23.12
N GLN A 250 14.63 3.18 24.18
CA GLN A 250 15.22 3.28 25.53
C GLN A 250 16.48 2.41 25.68
N THR A 251 16.81 1.61 24.67
CA THR A 251 18.02 0.77 24.60
C THR A 251 19.04 1.35 23.60
N GLU A 252 20.10 0.60 23.29
CA GLU A 252 21.09 0.97 22.26
C GLU A 252 20.78 0.38 20.86
N ALA A 253 19.59 -0.21 20.69
CA ALA A 253 19.13 -0.72 19.41
C ALA A 253 18.65 0.40 18.47
N THR A 254 18.62 0.12 17.17
CA THR A 254 18.08 1.05 16.16
C THR A 254 16.65 0.69 15.79
N VAL A 255 15.76 1.67 15.75
CA VAL A 255 14.37 1.52 15.31
C VAL A 255 14.19 2.11 13.91
N VAL A 256 13.78 1.25 12.98
CA VAL A 256 13.40 1.65 11.62
C VAL A 256 11.92 1.32 11.43
N SER A 257 11.15 2.20 10.77
CA SER A 257 9.74 1.92 10.49
C SER A 257 9.36 2.11 9.03
N LEU A 258 8.33 1.37 8.61
CA LEU A 258 7.58 1.57 7.38
C LEU A 258 6.14 1.91 7.74
N THR A 259 5.76 3.17 7.58
CA THR A 259 4.54 3.72 8.19
C THR A 259 3.99 4.97 7.48
N ALA A 260 2.86 5.50 7.92
CA ALA A 260 2.33 6.78 7.48
C ALA A 260 3.16 7.97 8.02
N PRO A 261 3.28 9.07 7.27
CA PRO A 261 3.96 10.28 7.73
C PRO A 261 3.30 10.87 8.98
N GLN A 262 4.10 11.50 9.84
CA GLN A 262 3.66 12.16 11.08
C GLN A 262 2.89 11.25 12.07
N SER A 263 2.97 9.93 11.90
CA SER A 263 2.35 8.97 12.81
C SER A 263 3.14 8.83 14.12
N PRO A 264 2.49 8.39 15.22
CA PRO A 264 3.19 8.09 16.47
C PRO A 264 4.40 7.16 16.28
N LEU A 265 4.24 6.09 15.49
CA LEU A 265 5.35 5.18 15.18
C LEU A 265 6.51 5.89 14.45
N ALA A 266 6.23 6.81 13.54
CA ALA A 266 7.27 7.57 12.84
C ALA A 266 8.07 8.47 13.80
N GLN A 267 7.43 9.03 14.83
CA GLN A 267 8.08 9.85 15.85
C GLN A 267 9.00 9.03 16.76
N GLU A 268 8.68 7.74 16.93
CA GLU A 268 9.44 6.78 17.74
C GLU A 268 10.45 5.95 16.91
N SER A 269 10.83 6.42 15.72
CA SER A 269 11.80 5.74 14.85
C SER A 269 13.04 6.60 14.62
N ASP A 270 14.22 5.98 14.61
CA ASP A 270 15.47 6.64 14.19
C ASP A 270 15.47 6.94 12.68
N CYS A 271 14.77 6.09 11.92
CA CYS A 271 14.49 6.28 10.50
C CYS A 271 13.08 5.77 10.17
N ALA A 272 12.23 6.65 9.64
CA ALA A 272 10.88 6.31 9.21
C ALA A 272 10.77 6.41 7.68
N ILE A 273 10.58 5.28 7.01
CA ILE A 273 10.18 5.24 5.61
C ILE A 273 8.68 5.53 5.57
N THR A 274 8.33 6.74 5.16
CA THR A 274 6.95 7.22 5.18
C THR A 274 6.30 7.14 3.82
N LEU A 275 5.08 6.60 3.75
CA LEU A 275 4.27 6.52 2.53
C LEU A 275 2.81 6.89 2.82
N THR A 276 2.22 7.68 1.94
CA THR A 276 0.78 8.00 1.98
C THR A 276 0.07 7.15 0.94
N ILE A 277 -0.56 6.07 1.40
CA ILE A 277 -1.35 5.19 0.54
C ILE A 277 -2.82 5.40 0.93
N GLY A 278 -3.62 5.85 -0.03
CA GLY A 278 -5.05 6.07 0.16
C GLY A 278 -5.79 4.76 0.31
N GLU A 279 -5.83 4.22 1.53
CA GLU A 279 -6.58 3.02 1.87
C GLU A 279 -7.29 3.23 3.21
N ASN A 280 -8.62 3.06 3.23
CA ASN A 280 -9.39 3.13 4.46
C ASN A 280 -9.40 1.76 5.16
N THR A 281 -8.40 1.55 6.02
CA THR A 281 -8.21 0.29 6.75
C THR A 281 -9.23 0.04 7.88
N GLU A 282 -10.06 1.03 8.22
CA GLU A 282 -11.14 0.84 9.21
C GLU A 282 -12.38 0.19 8.58
N GLU A 283 -12.52 0.36 7.27
CA GLU A 283 -13.71 -0.06 6.52
C GLU A 283 -13.42 -1.27 5.64
N TYR A 284 -12.30 -1.25 4.91
CA TYR A 284 -11.95 -2.27 3.91
C TYR A 284 -10.84 -3.20 4.40
N LEU A 285 -10.83 -4.44 3.89
CA LEU A 285 -9.68 -5.32 4.02
C LEU A 285 -8.46 -4.65 3.36
N PRO A 286 -7.34 -4.44 4.08
CA PRO A 286 -6.16 -3.83 3.48
C PRO A 286 -5.57 -4.74 2.39
N MET A 287 -5.58 -4.27 1.15
CA MET A 287 -5.11 -5.01 -0.02
C MET A 287 -3.96 -4.30 -0.71
N THR A 288 -4.10 -2.99 -1.00
CA THR A 288 -3.11 -2.25 -1.78
C THR A 288 -1.93 -1.80 -0.92
N SER A 289 -2.17 -1.35 0.32
CA SER A 289 -1.08 -0.95 1.22
C SER A 289 -0.09 -2.10 1.46
N ARG A 290 -0.60 -3.32 1.60
CA ARG A 290 0.22 -4.54 1.73
C ARG A 290 1.11 -4.77 0.51
N LEU A 291 0.58 -4.62 -0.71
CA LEU A 291 1.35 -4.82 -1.94
C LEU A 291 2.46 -3.78 -2.08
N VAL A 292 2.17 -2.52 -1.76
CA VAL A 292 3.17 -1.46 -1.74
C VAL A 292 4.25 -1.75 -0.71
N GLN A 293 3.88 -2.16 0.50
CA GLN A 293 4.87 -2.51 1.54
C GLN A 293 5.77 -3.68 1.12
N LEU A 294 5.22 -4.72 0.47
CA LEU A 294 6.01 -5.82 -0.08
C LEU A 294 7.02 -5.33 -1.13
N ALA A 295 6.62 -4.42 -2.02
CA ALA A 295 7.52 -3.82 -2.99
C ALA A 295 8.63 -3.00 -2.32
N VAL A 296 8.34 -2.28 -1.23
CA VAL A 296 9.36 -1.55 -0.44
C VAL A 296 10.35 -2.52 0.21
N ILE A 297 9.88 -3.66 0.74
CA ILE A 297 10.78 -4.69 1.26
C ILE A 297 11.72 -5.23 0.18
N ASP A 298 11.25 -5.39 -1.07
CA ASP A 298 12.11 -5.77 -2.20
C ASP A 298 13.16 -4.69 -2.53
N VAL A 299 12.78 -3.42 -2.48
CA VAL A 299 13.70 -2.29 -2.63
C VAL A 299 14.78 -2.34 -1.55
N LEU A 300 14.41 -2.57 -0.28
CA LEU A 300 15.36 -2.64 0.83
C LEU A 300 16.28 -3.86 0.72
N ALA A 301 15.76 -5.05 0.43
CA ALA A 301 16.57 -6.25 0.25
C ALA A 301 17.56 -6.11 -0.91
N THR A 302 17.12 -5.50 -2.02
CA THR A 302 17.99 -5.19 -3.16
C THR A 302 19.05 -4.16 -2.75
N GLY A 303 18.65 -3.10 -2.05
CA GLY A 303 19.57 -2.09 -1.52
C GLY A 303 20.65 -2.69 -0.63
N VAL A 304 20.28 -3.57 0.31
CA VAL A 304 21.25 -4.27 1.17
C VAL A 304 22.20 -5.15 0.37
N THR A 305 21.69 -5.85 -0.64
CA THR A 305 22.53 -6.65 -1.56
C THR A 305 23.57 -5.78 -2.26
N LEU A 306 23.15 -4.65 -2.83
CA LEU A 306 24.04 -3.71 -3.51
C LEU A 306 25.04 -3.07 -2.54
N ARG A 307 24.59 -2.73 -1.31
CA ARG A 307 25.44 -2.12 -0.28
C ARG A 307 26.53 -3.07 0.22
N ARG A 308 26.26 -4.38 0.30
CA ARG A 308 27.26 -5.40 0.66
C ARG A 308 28.21 -5.75 -0.49
N GLY A 309 27.87 -5.36 -1.72
CA GLY A 309 28.72 -5.47 -2.90
C GLY A 309 28.91 -6.89 -3.42
N GLU A 310 29.68 -7.01 -4.52
CA GLU A 310 29.83 -8.25 -5.29
C GLU A 310 30.41 -9.42 -4.49
N ARG A 311 31.21 -9.13 -3.46
CA ARG A 311 31.80 -10.15 -2.58
C ARG A 311 30.74 -10.99 -1.85
N PHE A 312 29.51 -10.49 -1.73
CA PHE A 312 28.41 -11.20 -1.10
C PHE A 312 27.70 -12.19 -2.05
N LEU A 313 27.83 -12.02 -3.36
CA LEU A 313 27.12 -12.84 -4.36
C LEU A 313 27.42 -14.35 -4.27
N PRO A 314 28.65 -14.81 -4.02
CA PRO A 314 28.93 -16.24 -3.84
C PRO A 314 28.18 -16.87 -2.66
N HIS A 315 27.87 -16.11 -1.60
CA HIS A 315 27.05 -16.62 -0.49
C HIS A 315 25.60 -16.85 -0.94
N LEU A 316 25.00 -15.87 -1.61
CA LEU A 316 23.65 -15.99 -2.16
C LEU A 316 23.54 -17.13 -3.18
N ALA A 317 24.55 -17.30 -4.04
CA ALA A 317 24.63 -18.39 -4.99
C ALA A 317 24.61 -19.76 -4.29
N ARG A 318 25.40 -19.94 -3.21
CA ARG A 318 25.41 -21.18 -2.42
C ARG A 318 24.03 -21.53 -1.83
N ILE A 319 23.29 -20.54 -1.31
CA ILE A 319 21.92 -20.76 -0.82
C ILE A 319 21.00 -21.19 -1.96
N LYS A 320 21.10 -20.56 -3.13
CA LYS A 320 20.28 -20.93 -4.29
C LYS A 320 20.63 -22.34 -4.80
N ASP A 321 21.90 -22.68 -4.80
CA ASP A 321 22.40 -23.97 -5.27
C ASP A 321 21.96 -25.13 -4.37
N SER A 322 21.86 -24.91 -3.05
CA SER A 322 21.35 -25.94 -2.13
C SER A 322 19.89 -26.35 -2.42
N LEU A 323 19.13 -25.46 -3.07
CA LEU A 323 17.73 -25.72 -3.46
C LEU A 323 17.61 -26.40 -4.83
N LYS A 324 18.67 -26.51 -5.63
CA LYS A 324 18.58 -27.11 -6.98
C LYS A 324 18.13 -28.57 -6.90
N ALA A 325 18.63 -29.31 -5.91
CA ALA A 325 18.31 -30.72 -5.71
C ALA A 325 16.86 -30.97 -5.23
N THR A 326 16.15 -29.93 -4.75
CA THR A 326 14.77 -30.09 -4.28
C THR A 326 13.74 -29.96 -5.39
N ARG A 327 14.15 -29.56 -6.60
CA ARG A 327 13.27 -29.40 -7.76
C ARG A 327 13.33 -30.63 -8.66
N LEU A 328 12.17 -31.14 -9.04
CA LEU A 328 12.07 -32.11 -10.12
C LEU A 328 12.58 -31.48 -11.42
N LYS A 329 13.29 -32.27 -12.23
CA LYS A 329 13.73 -31.82 -13.55
C LYS A 329 12.52 -31.62 -14.45
N PRO A 330 12.54 -30.63 -15.37
CA PRO A 330 11.50 -30.52 -16.40
C PRO A 330 11.40 -31.84 -17.17
N GLY A 331 10.19 -32.43 -17.24
CA GLY A 331 9.95 -33.72 -17.90
C GLY A 331 9.85 -34.94 -16.99
N TYR A 332 9.74 -34.78 -15.66
CA TYR A 332 9.52 -35.87 -14.70
C TYR A 332 8.09 -36.49 -14.77
N ALA A 333 7.44 -36.47 -15.93
CA ALA A 333 6.14 -37.11 -16.10
C ALA A 333 6.30 -38.64 -15.96
N GLU A 334 5.74 -39.15 -14.87
CA GLU A 334 5.44 -40.53 -14.49
C GLU A 334 5.96 -41.63 -15.44
N SER A 335 7.17 -42.12 -15.16
CA SER A 335 7.51 -43.52 -15.40
C SER A 335 6.98 -44.33 -14.21
N THR A 336 5.67 -44.50 -14.15
CA THR A 336 5.04 -45.51 -13.27
C THR A 336 4.19 -46.37 -14.17
N GLU A 337 4.67 -47.61 -14.32
CA GLU A 337 4.09 -48.74 -15.04
C GLU A 337 2.65 -49.07 -14.66
#